data_AF-A0A2U2YXA2-F1
#
_entry.id   AF-A0A2U2YXA2-F1
#
_cell.length_a   1.000
_cell.length_b   1.000
_cell.length_c   1.000
_cell.angle_alpha   90.00
_cell.angle_beta   90.00
_cell.angle_gamma   90.00
#
_symmetry.space_group_name_H-M   'P 1'
#
loop_
_entity.id
_entity.type
_entity.pdbx_description
1 polymer ?
#
loop_
_entity_poly.entity_id
_entity_poly.type
_entity_poly.pdbx_seq_one_letter_code
_entity_poly.pdbx_strand_id
1 'polypeptide(L)'
;MTTPPDPVQRAEILELYKLGVEMADRVSARRGTANAFFLSVQTTFVALVAFGFPKLEDSPWWAAVAVALAGVTLSATWWLQLRSYRELNTAKFKGINKIEERLPVKIFADEWEELKRDPITGWRKRYAELGDTERVVPLVFVAAHVLLLVGTLSA
;
A
#
# COMPACT_ATOMS: atom_id res chain seq x y z
N MET A 1 34.79 25.25 15.90
CA MET A 1 34.70 24.03 16.72
C MET A 1 33.29 24.00 17.29
N THR A 2 32.42 23.13 16.78
CA THR A 2 31.07 22.96 17.34
C THR A 2 31.20 22.13 18.61
N THR A 3 30.89 22.72 19.75
CA THR A 3 30.83 22.02 21.04
C THR A 3 29.98 20.75 20.87
N PRO A 4 30.44 19.58 21.34
CA PRO A 4 29.61 18.39 21.28
C PRO A 4 28.27 18.65 21.96
N PRO A 5 27.14 18.22 21.35
CA PRO A 5 25.82 18.47 21.91
C PRO A 5 25.74 17.90 23.34
N ASP A 6 25.02 18.62 24.21
CA ASP A 6 24.76 18.24 25.59
C ASP A 6 24.26 16.78 25.64
N PRO A 7 24.81 15.92 26.51
CA PRO A 7 24.31 14.55 26.72
C PRO A 7 22.79 14.45 26.85
N VAL A 8 22.13 15.44 27.49
CA VAL A 8 20.67 15.50 27.62
C VAL A 8 20.01 15.70 26.25
N GLN A 9 20.50 16.66 25.46
CA GLN A 9 20.00 16.92 24.11
C GLN A 9 20.17 15.71 23.19
N ARG A 10 21.27 14.96 23.34
CA ARG A 10 21.51 13.73 22.55
C ARG A 10 20.50 12.64 22.89
N ALA A 11 20.17 12.49 24.17
CA ALA A 11 19.16 11.53 24.62
C ALA A 11 17.76 11.89 24.08
N GLU A 12 17.37 13.17 24.14
CA GLU A 12 16.08 13.64 23.58
C GLU A 12 15.96 13.37 22.08
N ILE A 13 17.02 13.64 21.30
CA ILE A 13 17.03 13.36 19.85
C ILE A 13 16.86 11.86 19.58
N LEU A 14 17.54 11.02 20.37
CA LEU A 14 17.43 9.56 20.21
C LEU A 14 16.04 9.04 20.56
N GLU A 15 15.39 9.60 21.58
CA GLU A 15 14.00 9.23 21.93
C GLU A 15 13.01 9.66 20.85
N LEU A 16 13.13 10.88 20.31
CA LEU A 16 12.31 11.32 19.18
C LEU A 16 12.53 10.46 17.92
N TYR A 17 13.77 10.04 17.68
CA TYR A 17 14.11 9.13 16.59
C TYR A 17 13.42 7.77 16.77
N LYS A 18 13.57 7.13 17.94
CA LYS A 18 12.92 5.84 18.25
C LYS A 18 11.40 5.92 18.08
N LEU A 19 10.77 6.95 18.65
CA LEU A 19 9.33 7.16 18.52
C LEU A 19 8.92 7.35 17.06
N GLY A 20 9.68 8.13 16.30
CA GLY A 20 9.44 8.34 14.86
C GLY A 20 9.49 7.04 14.06
N VAL A 21 10.51 6.21 14.31
CA VAL A 21 10.70 4.90 13.68
C VAL A 21 9.58 3.94 14.06
N GLU A 22 9.24 3.84 15.34
CA GLU A 22 8.14 2.99 15.82
C GLU A 22 6.80 3.40 15.18
N MET A 23 6.53 4.70 15.07
CA MET A 23 5.33 5.20 14.40
C MET A 23 5.31 4.88 12.89
N ALA A 24 6.47 4.87 12.22
CA ALA A 24 6.57 4.48 10.82
C ALA A 24 6.36 2.97 10.63
N ASP A 25 6.91 2.16 11.52
CA ASP A 25 6.72 0.71 11.54
C ASP A 25 5.24 0.33 11.77
N ARG A 26 4.59 0.91 12.78
CA ARG A 26 3.15 0.69 13.05
C ARG A 26 2.27 1.04 11.85
N VAL A 27 2.59 2.10 11.10
CA VAL A 27 1.87 2.47 9.87
C VAL A 27 2.10 1.44 8.77
N SER A 28 3.33 0.94 8.63
CA SER A 28 3.67 -0.11 7.67
C SER A 28 2.94 -1.43 7.99
N ALA A 29 2.89 -1.82 9.26
CA ALA A 29 2.10 -2.96 9.72
C ALA A 29 0.60 -2.78 9.42
N ARG A 30 0.05 -1.59 9.70
CA ARG A 30 -1.37 -1.27 9.41
C ARG A 30 -1.69 -1.34 7.91
N ARG A 31 -0.76 -0.94 7.04
CA ARG A 31 -0.89 -1.13 5.58
C ARG A 31 -1.01 -2.62 5.23
N GLY A 32 -0.17 -3.47 5.81
CA GLY A 32 -0.21 -4.92 5.61
C GLY A 32 -1.57 -5.53 6.00
N THR A 33 -2.09 -5.17 7.17
CA THR A 33 -3.41 -5.62 7.63
C THR A 33 -4.54 -5.13 6.70
N ALA A 34 -4.50 -3.87 6.28
CA ALA A 34 -5.50 -3.33 5.35
C ALA A 34 -5.49 -4.05 3.99
N ASN A 35 -4.31 -4.40 3.48
CA ASN A 35 -4.18 -5.17 2.24
C ASN A 35 -4.77 -6.57 2.36
N ALA A 36 -4.49 -7.28 3.45
CA ALA A 36 -5.08 -8.60 3.69
C ALA A 36 -6.61 -8.53 3.79
N PHE A 37 -7.15 -7.48 4.42
CA PHE A 37 -8.59 -7.24 4.51
C PHE A 37 -9.22 -7.03 3.12
N PHE A 38 -8.72 -6.10 2.31
CA PHE A 38 -9.29 -5.82 0.99
C PHE A 38 -9.14 -7.01 0.04
N LEU A 39 -8.01 -7.72 0.09
CA LEU A 39 -7.81 -8.93 -0.71
C LEU A 39 -8.85 -10.00 -0.35
N SER A 40 -9.11 -10.22 0.94
CA SER A 40 -10.13 -11.16 1.41
C SER A 40 -11.52 -10.74 0.95
N VAL A 41 -11.92 -9.48 1.17
CA VAL A 41 -13.22 -8.95 0.76
C VAL A 41 -13.42 -9.10 -0.76
N GLN A 42 -12.42 -8.72 -1.56
CA GLN A 42 -12.53 -8.80 -3.02
C GLN A 42 -12.56 -10.24 -3.54
N THR A 43 -11.77 -11.13 -2.95
CA THR A 43 -11.79 -12.55 -3.31
C THR A 43 -13.13 -13.19 -3.00
N THR A 44 -13.69 -12.90 -1.82
CA THR A 44 -15.04 -13.35 -1.44
C THR A 44 -16.10 -12.75 -2.35
N PHE A 45 -16.00 -11.46 -2.68
CA PHE A 45 -16.94 -10.79 -3.58
C PHE A 45 -16.96 -11.47 -4.96
N VAL A 46 -15.78 -11.67 -5.57
CA VAL A 46 -15.65 -12.36 -6.86
C VAL A 46 -16.20 -13.79 -6.79
N ALA A 47 -15.92 -14.53 -5.71
CA ALA A 47 -16.45 -15.88 -5.53
C ALA A 47 -17.99 -15.88 -5.46
N LEU A 48 -18.60 -14.98 -4.69
CA LEU A 48 -20.06 -14.86 -4.60
C LEU A 48 -20.69 -14.53 -5.94
N VAL A 49 -20.07 -13.63 -6.72
CA VAL A 49 -20.54 -13.30 -8.07
C VAL A 49 -20.39 -14.50 -9.01
N ALA A 50 -19.26 -15.19 -9.00
CA ALA A 50 -19.01 -16.34 -9.87
C ALA A 50 -19.95 -17.52 -9.60
N PHE A 51 -20.26 -17.82 -8.33
CA PHE A 51 -21.23 -18.87 -7.97
C PHE A 51 -22.69 -18.42 -8.03
N GLY A 52 -22.94 -17.11 -7.92
CA GLY A 52 -24.26 -16.50 -8.07
C GLY A 52 -24.66 -16.20 -9.52
N PHE A 53 -23.73 -16.34 -10.46
CA PHE A 53 -23.87 -15.96 -11.87
C PHE A 53 -25.13 -16.50 -12.56
N PRO A 54 -25.51 -17.79 -12.40
CA PRO A 54 -26.72 -18.33 -13.03
C PRO A 54 -28.01 -17.63 -12.57
N LYS A 55 -28.03 -17.06 -11.35
CA LYS A 55 -29.16 -16.28 -10.83
C LYS A 55 -29.12 -14.81 -11.25
N LEU A 56 -27.94 -14.31 -11.62
CA LEU A 56 -27.76 -12.96 -12.13
C LEU A 56 -28.21 -12.85 -13.60
N GLU A 57 -28.06 -13.92 -14.38
CA GLU A 57 -28.60 -13.99 -15.76
C GLU A 57 -30.12 -13.82 -15.78
N ASP A 58 -30.82 -14.42 -14.81
CA ASP A 58 -32.28 -14.26 -14.64
C ASP A 58 -32.68 -12.91 -14.00
N SER A 59 -31.70 -12.10 -13.57
CA SER A 59 -31.95 -10.81 -12.91
C SER A 59 -32.01 -9.66 -13.91
N PRO A 60 -32.64 -8.52 -13.57
CA PRO A 60 -32.61 -7.35 -14.42
C PRO A 60 -31.19 -6.87 -14.72
N TRP A 61 -30.94 -6.34 -15.91
CA TRP A 61 -29.64 -5.83 -16.36
C TRP A 61 -28.97 -4.85 -15.36
N TRP A 62 -29.77 -4.06 -14.62
CA TRP A 62 -29.26 -3.11 -13.63
C TRP A 62 -28.62 -3.81 -12.42
N ALA A 63 -28.98 -5.05 -12.11
CA ALA A 63 -28.40 -5.82 -11.01
C ALA A 63 -26.92 -6.16 -11.29
N ALA A 64 -26.61 -6.60 -12.52
CA ALA A 64 -25.24 -6.83 -12.95
C ALA A 64 -24.40 -5.55 -12.89
N VAL A 65 -24.97 -4.42 -13.34
CA VAL A 65 -24.33 -3.10 -13.26
C VAL A 65 -24.06 -2.70 -11.81
N ALA A 66 -25.03 -2.88 -10.90
CA ALA A 66 -24.87 -2.55 -9.49
C ALA A 66 -23.77 -3.38 -8.81
N VAL A 67 -23.70 -4.67 -9.11
CA VAL A 67 -22.65 -5.58 -8.61
C VAL A 67 -21.27 -5.16 -9.13
N ALA A 68 -21.15 -4.87 -10.43
CA ALA A 68 -19.90 -4.42 -11.01
C ALA A 68 -19.44 -3.08 -10.41
N LEU A 69 -20.35 -2.12 -10.24
CA LEU A 69 -20.07 -0.83 -9.61
C LEU A 69 -19.61 -1.01 -8.14
N ALA A 70 -20.21 -1.93 -7.39
CA ALA A 70 -19.77 -2.23 -6.03
C ALA A 70 -18.32 -2.74 -6.00
N GLY A 71 -17.98 -3.70 -6.87
CA GLY A 71 -16.61 -4.25 -6.97
C GLY A 71 -15.56 -3.23 -7.44
N VAL A 72 -15.93 -2.36 -8.39
CA VAL A 72 -15.08 -1.24 -8.84
C VAL A 72 -14.87 -0.23 -7.71
N THR A 73 -15.93 0.12 -6.97
CA THR A 73 -15.85 1.07 -5.84
C THR A 73 -14.96 0.52 -4.72
N LEU A 74 -15.09 -0.77 -4.40
CA LEU A 74 -14.21 -1.44 -3.44
C LEU A 74 -12.74 -1.42 -3.90
N SER A 75 -12.49 -1.68 -5.18
CA SER A 75 -11.15 -1.62 -5.77
C SER A 75 -10.56 -0.21 -5.71
N ALA A 76 -11.35 0.81 -6.07
CA ALA A 76 -10.93 2.20 -6.03
C ALA A 76 -10.61 2.64 -4.59
N THR A 77 -11.44 2.24 -3.62
CA THR A 77 -11.21 2.51 -2.20
C THR A 77 -9.92 1.86 -1.72
N TRP A 78 -9.67 0.61 -2.09
CA TRP A 78 -8.41 -0.08 -1.76
C TRP A 78 -7.20 0.66 -2.35
N TRP A 79 -7.28 1.05 -3.62
CA TRP A 79 -6.21 1.81 -4.28
C TRP A 79 -5.91 3.15 -3.57
N LEU A 80 -6.95 3.91 -3.22
CA LEU A 80 -6.79 5.18 -2.49
C LEU A 80 -6.16 4.97 -1.11
N GLN A 81 -6.55 3.91 -0.42
CA GLN A 81 -5.98 3.56 0.89
C GLN A 81 -4.49 3.22 0.78
N LEU A 82 -4.10 2.41 -0.21
CA LEU A 82 -2.70 2.09 -0.52
C LEU A 82 -1.87 3.35 -0.80
N ARG A 83 -2.43 4.25 -1.63
CA ARG A 83 -1.79 5.53 -1.96
C ARG A 83 -1.56 6.38 -0.71
N SER A 84 -2.58 6.51 0.14
CA SER A 84 -2.51 7.28 1.38
C SER A 84 -1.42 6.75 2.32
N TYR A 85 -1.36 5.43 2.54
CA TYR A 85 -0.30 4.83 3.37
C TYR A 85 1.10 5.10 2.84
N ARG A 86 1.29 5.05 1.52
CA ARG A 86 2.59 5.33 0.90
C ARG A 86 3.01 6.79 1.08
N GLU A 87 2.09 7.72 0.83
CA GLU A 87 2.36 9.16 0.98
C GLU A 87 2.69 9.49 2.45
N LEU A 88 1.93 8.94 3.39
CA LEU A 88 2.18 9.11 4.82
C LEU A 88 3.53 8.51 5.24
N ASN A 89 3.85 7.30 4.78
CA ASN A 89 5.11 6.66 5.12
C ASN A 89 6.30 7.46 4.55
N THR A 90 6.19 7.93 3.31
CA THR A 90 7.19 8.81 2.69
C THR A 90 7.42 10.07 3.52
N ALA A 91 6.35 10.70 4.02
CA ALA A 91 6.45 11.88 4.88
C ALA A 91 7.11 11.57 6.23
N LYS A 92 6.79 10.42 6.85
CA LYS A 92 7.43 9.98 8.10
C LYS A 92 8.92 9.75 7.94
N PHE A 93 9.33 9.01 6.90
CA PHE A 93 10.75 8.74 6.63
C PHE A 93 11.53 10.01 6.29
N LYS A 94 10.92 11.01 5.63
CA LYS A 94 11.56 12.33 5.49
C LYS A 94 11.86 12.99 6.85
N GLY A 95 10.95 12.86 7.81
CA GLY A 95 11.15 13.34 9.18
C GLY A 95 12.25 12.57 9.91
N ILE A 96 12.23 11.24 9.83
CA ILE A 96 13.25 10.36 10.43
C ILE A 96 14.64 10.70 9.88
N ASN A 97 14.80 10.78 8.56
CA ASN A 97 16.10 11.08 7.93
C ASN A 97 16.62 12.48 8.32
N LYS A 98 15.73 13.45 8.56
CA LYS A 98 16.13 14.77 9.08
C LYS A 98 16.65 14.71 10.52
N ILE A 99 16.12 13.80 11.34
CA ILE A 99 16.64 13.55 12.69
C ILE A 99 18.00 12.84 12.60
N GLU A 100 18.16 11.91 11.65
CA GLU A 100 19.42 11.19 11.42
C GLU A 100 20.60 12.11 11.07
N GLU A 101 20.37 13.29 10.47
CA GLU A 101 21.41 14.31 10.25
C GLU A 101 22.12 14.75 11.54
N ARG A 102 21.47 14.59 12.69
CA ARG A 102 21.99 14.93 14.03
C ARG A 102 22.54 13.72 14.78
N LEU A 103 22.39 12.52 14.22
CA LEU A 103 22.87 11.28 14.79
C LEU A 103 24.23 10.91 14.18
N PRO A 104 25.05 10.12 14.89
CA PRO A 104 26.36 9.69 14.37
C PRO A 104 26.25 8.72 13.18
N VAL A 105 25.09 8.08 13.00
CA VAL A 105 24.81 7.08 11.95
C VAL A 105 23.42 7.36 11.38
N LYS A 106 23.25 7.18 10.07
CA LYS A 106 22.01 7.46 9.34
C LYS A 106 21.42 6.18 8.76
N ILE A 107 20.95 5.30 9.62
CA ILE A 107 20.58 3.93 9.27
C ILE A 107 19.64 3.88 8.06
N PHE A 108 18.56 4.66 8.07
CA PHE A 108 17.55 4.64 7.01
C PHE A 108 17.95 5.48 5.79
N ALA A 109 18.69 6.58 5.98
CA ALA A 109 19.22 7.34 4.84
C ALA A 109 20.27 6.53 4.05
N ASP A 110 21.17 5.84 4.76
CA ASP A 110 22.21 5.00 4.18
C ASP A 110 21.59 3.79 3.47
N GLU A 111 20.59 3.13 4.08
CA GLU A 111 19.79 2.07 3.43
C GLU A 111 19.15 2.57 2.13
N TRP A 112 18.54 3.75 2.15
CA TRP A 112 17.89 4.33 0.97
C TRP A 112 18.88 4.72 -0.13
N GLU A 113 20.10 5.12 0.23
CA GLU A 113 21.17 5.39 -0.72
C GLU A 113 21.68 4.11 -1.37
N GLU A 114 21.87 3.04 -0.59
CA GLU A 114 22.29 1.73 -1.10
C GLU A 114 21.27 1.16 -2.09
N LEU A 115 19.98 1.25 -1.75
CA LEU A 115 18.87 0.85 -2.64
C LEU A 115 18.82 1.62 -3.97
N LYS A 116 19.40 2.82 -4.03
CA LYS A 116 19.49 3.62 -5.27
C LYS A 116 20.77 3.35 -6.07
N ARG A 117 21.85 2.96 -5.40
CA ARG A 117 23.16 2.74 -6.01
C ARG A 117 23.23 1.41 -6.75
N ASP A 118 22.48 0.41 -6.32
CA ASP A 118 22.39 -0.86 -7.04
C ASP A 118 21.57 -0.64 -8.33
N PRO A 119 22.20 -0.59 -9.53
CA PRO A 119 21.45 -0.42 -10.77
C PRO A 119 20.59 -1.67 -10.89
N ILE A 120 19.27 -1.49 -10.86
CA ILE A 120 18.28 -2.55 -10.92
C ILE A 120 18.45 -3.32 -12.26
N THR A 121 19.38 -4.26 -12.29
CA THR A 121 19.69 -5.10 -13.44
C THR A 121 18.76 -6.30 -13.43
N GLY A 122 17.57 -6.11 -13.98
CA GLY A 122 16.68 -7.20 -14.38
C GLY A 122 15.24 -7.12 -13.86
N TRP A 123 14.40 -8.01 -14.39
CA TRP A 123 12.95 -8.12 -14.20
C TRP A 123 12.48 -8.40 -12.75
N ARG A 124 13.41 -8.42 -11.79
CA ARG A 124 13.14 -8.62 -10.36
C ARG A 124 13.56 -7.38 -9.56
N LYS A 125 12.79 -6.31 -9.69
CA LYS A 125 12.71 -5.17 -8.75
C LYS A 125 12.22 -5.61 -7.37
N ARG A 126 12.95 -6.47 -6.66
CA ARG A 126 12.30 -7.26 -5.60
C ARG A 126 12.28 -6.62 -4.20
N TYR A 127 13.04 -5.56 -3.95
CA TYR A 127 13.00 -4.88 -2.64
C TYR A 127 12.37 -3.48 -2.67
N ALA A 128 12.33 -2.81 -3.83
CA ALA A 128 11.87 -1.43 -3.90
C ALA A 128 10.33 -1.26 -3.94
N GLU A 129 9.55 -2.29 -4.27
CA GLU A 129 8.18 -2.04 -4.76
C GLU A 129 7.16 -3.13 -4.37
N LEU A 130 7.12 -3.54 -3.09
CA LEU A 130 5.86 -4.06 -2.54
C LEU A 130 4.71 -3.08 -2.83
N GLY A 131 5.00 -1.76 -2.84
CA GLY A 131 4.05 -0.71 -3.19
C GLY A 131 3.54 -0.69 -4.63
N ASP A 132 4.30 -1.15 -5.65
CA ASP A 132 3.79 -1.19 -7.03
C ASP A 132 3.14 -2.53 -7.38
N THR A 133 3.56 -3.64 -6.76
CA THR A 133 2.83 -4.91 -6.89
C THR A 133 1.46 -4.81 -6.20
N GLU A 134 1.38 -4.18 -5.02
CA GLU A 134 0.12 -3.96 -4.28
C GLU A 134 -0.89 -3.10 -5.07
N ARG A 135 -0.41 -2.22 -5.95
CA ARG A 135 -1.24 -1.36 -6.80
C ARG A 135 -1.89 -2.09 -7.97
N VAL A 136 -1.17 -3.02 -8.57
CA VAL A 136 -1.71 -3.80 -9.69
C VAL A 136 -2.93 -4.62 -9.24
N VAL A 137 -2.97 -5.08 -7.99
CA VAL A 137 -4.03 -5.95 -7.50
C VAL A 137 -5.43 -5.30 -7.56
N PRO A 138 -5.70 -4.09 -7.03
CA PRO A 138 -6.97 -3.40 -7.25
C PRO A 138 -7.36 -3.28 -8.72
N LEU A 139 -6.40 -2.99 -9.62
CA LEU A 139 -6.68 -2.85 -11.05
C LEU A 139 -7.07 -4.19 -11.71
N VAL A 140 -6.45 -5.29 -11.27
CA VAL A 140 -6.84 -6.64 -11.70
C VAL A 140 -8.28 -6.93 -11.29
N PHE A 141 -8.68 -6.56 -10.07
CA PHE A 141 -10.08 -6.71 -9.65
C PHE A 141 -11.02 -5.80 -10.45
N VAL A 142 -10.66 -4.54 -10.74
CA VAL A 142 -11.47 -3.70 -11.65
C VAL A 142 -11.66 -4.39 -13.00
N ALA A 143 -10.59 -4.89 -13.60
CA ALA A 143 -10.66 -5.60 -14.88
C ALA A 143 -11.56 -6.84 -14.79
N ALA A 144 -11.45 -7.63 -13.72
CA ALA A 144 -12.31 -8.80 -13.51
C ALA A 144 -13.79 -8.40 -13.42
N HIS A 145 -14.15 -7.35 -12.68
CA HIS A 145 -15.54 -6.89 -12.56
C HIS A 145 -16.09 -6.36 -13.90
N VAL A 146 -15.27 -5.65 -14.68
CA VAL A 146 -15.66 -5.17 -16.01
C VAL A 146 -15.88 -6.33 -16.98
N LEU A 147 -14.97 -7.32 -17.00
CA LEU A 147 -15.12 -8.50 -17.84
C LEU A 147 -16.38 -9.31 -17.50
N LEU A 148 -16.67 -9.49 -16.21
CA LEU A 148 -17.90 -10.15 -15.77
C LEU A 148 -19.15 -9.40 -16.25
N LEU A 149 -19.18 -8.06 -16.11
CA LEU A 149 -20.29 -7.23 -16.57
C LEU A 149 -20.51 -7.35 -18.09
N VAL A 150 -19.43 -7.26 -18.87
CA VAL A 150 -19.52 -7.40 -20.33
C VAL A 150 -20.02 -8.79 -20.70
N GLY A 151 -19.53 -9.84 -20.03
CA GLY A 151 -20.00 -11.21 -20.21
C GLY A 151 -21.50 -11.35 -19.96
N THR A 152 -22.00 -10.82 -18.83
CA THR A 152 -23.44 -10.87 -18.49
C THR A 152 -24.35 -10.11 -19.45
N LEU A 153 -23.87 -9.01 -20.05
CA LEU A 153 -24.68 -8.18 -20.94
C LEU A 153 -24.63 -8.67 -22.40
N SER A 154 -23.67 -9.53 -22.73
CA SER A 154 -23.49 -10.09 -24.08
C SER A 154 -24.05 -11.50 -24.23
N ALA A 155 -24.41 -12.15 -23.11
CA ALA A 155 -25.10 -13.44 -23.04
C ALA A 155 -26.62 -13.22 -23.19
#